data_AF-A0A7W1JAW4-F1
#
_entry.id   AF-A0A7W1JAW4-F1
#
_cell.length_a   1.000
_cell.length_b   1.000
_cell.length_c   1.000
_cell.angle_alpha   90.00
_cell.angle_beta   90.00
_cell.angle_gamma   90.00
#
_symmetry.space_group_name_H-M   'P 1'
#
loop_
_entity.id
_entity.type
_entity.pdbx_description
1 polymer ?
#
loop_
_entity_poly.entity_id
_entity_poly.type
_entity_poly.pdbx_seq_one_letter_code
_entity_poly.pdbx_strand_id
1 'polypeptide(L)'
;MRTALRSSQAFTVRRSQIRLSSASGQTPRRIARQLGCADQTVRNVLRSYEREGLACLEQKSSRPKTPTPELDAGKREQLRAILHQSPRTTDRAHSLWALNTVAEVCCGKVLARAQVSDETIRSARRRLGVSWQRARD
;
A
#
# COMPACT_ATOMS: atom_id res chain seq x y z
N MET A 1 -14.57 -22.87 10.28
CA MET A 1 -14.11 -21.52 9.89
C MET A 1 -13.69 -21.56 8.41
N ARG A 2 -14.49 -20.99 7.49
CA ARG A 2 -14.17 -20.91 6.03
C ARG A 2 -13.67 -19.50 5.73
N THR A 3 -12.37 -19.35 5.90
CA THR A 3 -11.60 -18.13 6.07
C THR A 3 -11.21 -17.50 4.73
N ALA A 4 -11.17 -16.16 4.71
CA ALA A 4 -10.53 -15.27 3.73
C ALA A 4 -11.07 -15.15 2.28
N LEU A 5 -11.58 -16.18 1.61
CA LEU A 5 -12.14 -16.03 0.25
C LEU A 5 -13.47 -15.25 0.19
N ARG A 6 -14.08 -14.99 1.35
CA ARG A 6 -15.43 -14.41 1.47
C ARG A 6 -15.47 -12.90 1.63
N SER A 7 -14.35 -12.18 1.75
CA SER A 7 -14.39 -10.73 2.04
C SER A 7 -14.89 -9.91 0.85
N SER A 8 -14.33 -10.14 -0.34
CA SER A 8 -14.77 -9.45 -1.56
C SER A 8 -16.21 -9.83 -1.93
N GLN A 9 -16.54 -11.13 -1.85
CA GLN A 9 -17.91 -11.60 -2.09
C GLN A 9 -18.91 -11.02 -1.07
N ALA A 10 -18.57 -10.96 0.22
CA ALA A 10 -19.43 -10.36 1.23
C ALA A 10 -19.62 -8.85 1.03
N PHE A 11 -18.59 -8.15 0.53
CA PHE A 11 -18.69 -6.74 0.17
C PHE A 11 -19.68 -6.54 -0.99
N THR A 12 -19.50 -7.29 -2.07
CA THR A 12 -20.40 -7.24 -3.23
C THR A 12 -21.83 -7.58 -2.84
N VAL A 13 -22.04 -8.68 -2.10
CA VAL A 13 -23.38 -9.09 -1.63
C VAL A 13 -24.04 -8.00 -0.80
N ARG A 14 -23.33 -7.41 0.18
CA ARG A 14 -23.90 -6.34 1.02
C ARG A 14 -24.33 -5.13 0.20
N ARG A 15 -23.51 -4.70 -0.76
CA ARG A 15 -23.83 -3.52 -1.58
C ARG A 15 -24.97 -3.80 -2.56
N SER A 16 -25.03 -5.00 -3.12
CA SER A 16 -26.15 -5.46 -3.94
C SER A 16 -27.45 -5.49 -3.15
N GLN A 17 -27.43 -6.01 -1.91
CA GLN A 17 -28.59 -5.99 -1.01
C GLN A 17 -29.06 -4.56 -0.71
N ILE A 18 -28.14 -3.65 -0.38
CA ILE A 18 -28.47 -2.24 -0.17
C ILE A 18 -29.15 -1.63 -1.41
N ARG A 19 -28.62 -1.89 -2.61
CA ARG A 19 -29.18 -1.36 -3.86
C ARG A 19 -30.57 -1.93 -4.14
N LEU A 20 -30.76 -3.23 -3.95
CA LEU A 20 -32.04 -3.90 -4.14
C LEU A 20 -33.09 -3.37 -3.17
N SER A 21 -32.77 -3.28 -1.87
CA SER A 21 -33.67 -2.71 -0.88
C SER A 21 -33.98 -1.24 -1.18
N SER A 22 -33.01 -0.43 -1.60
CA SER A 22 -33.29 0.95 -2.00
C SER A 22 -34.19 1.02 -3.25
N ALA A 23 -34.05 0.09 -4.20
CA ALA A 23 -34.93 0.00 -5.37
C ALA A 23 -36.37 -0.34 -4.97
N SER A 24 -36.55 -1.13 -3.93
CA SER A 24 -37.85 -1.45 -3.33
C SER A 24 -38.42 -0.33 -2.45
N GLY A 25 -37.91 0.91 -2.55
CA GLY A 25 -38.41 2.06 -1.81
C GLY A 25 -38.09 2.07 -0.31
N GLN A 26 -37.16 1.22 0.16
CA GLN A 26 -36.79 1.20 1.57
C GLN A 26 -35.94 2.43 1.95
N THR A 27 -36.20 3.01 3.13
CA THR A 27 -35.38 4.12 3.64
C THR A 27 -34.00 3.62 4.10
N PRO A 28 -32.94 4.46 4.01
CA PRO A 28 -31.60 4.06 4.44
C PRO A 28 -31.52 3.52 5.87
N ARG A 29 -32.31 4.08 6.80
CA ARG A 29 -32.38 3.63 8.20
C ARG A 29 -32.96 2.22 8.34
N ARG A 30 -33.94 1.86 7.51
CA ARG A 30 -34.54 0.53 7.52
C ARG A 30 -33.57 -0.51 6.96
N ILE A 31 -32.91 -0.18 5.85
CA ILE A 31 -31.89 -1.03 5.22
C ILE A 31 -30.74 -1.29 6.20
N ALA A 32 -30.26 -0.24 6.87
CA ALA A 32 -29.16 -0.32 7.83
C ALA A 32 -29.47 -1.28 9.00
N ARG A 33 -30.67 -1.16 9.59
CA ARG A 33 -31.15 -2.08 10.63
C ARG A 33 -31.25 -3.53 10.14
N GLN A 34 -31.81 -3.75 8.95
CA GLN A 34 -31.95 -5.08 8.37
C GLN A 34 -30.60 -5.76 8.11
N LEU A 35 -29.59 -4.98 7.69
CA LEU A 35 -28.26 -5.50 7.32
C LEU A 35 -27.24 -5.42 8.45
N GLY A 36 -27.63 -4.95 9.64
CA GLY A 36 -26.75 -4.79 10.79
C GLY A 36 -25.55 -3.86 10.52
N CYS A 37 -25.77 -2.77 9.77
CA CYS A 37 -24.73 -1.78 9.46
C CYS A 37 -25.18 -0.36 9.83
N ALA A 38 -24.26 0.60 9.78
CA ALA A 38 -24.59 1.99 10.05
C ALA A 38 -25.36 2.63 8.88
N ASP A 39 -26.31 3.52 9.17
CA ASP A 39 -27.04 4.30 8.17
C ASP A 39 -26.12 5.00 7.17
N GLN A 40 -24.97 5.49 7.65
CA GLN A 40 -24.00 6.18 6.82
C GLN A 40 -23.35 5.25 5.79
N THR A 41 -23.19 3.97 6.10
CA THR A 41 -22.74 2.95 5.14
C THR A 41 -23.72 2.85 3.98
N VAL A 42 -25.02 2.80 4.26
CA VAL A 42 -26.07 2.74 3.23
C VAL A 42 -26.01 4.00 2.34
N ARG A 43 -25.95 5.19 2.93
CA ARG A 43 -25.84 6.45 2.16
C ARG A 43 -24.57 6.50 1.30
N ASN A 44 -23.43 6.05 1.83
CA ASN A 44 -22.19 5.99 1.08
C ASN A 44 -22.30 5.03 -0.11
N VAL A 45 -23.00 3.90 0.07
CA VAL A 45 -23.21 2.92 -1.00
C VAL A 45 -24.05 3.51 -2.12
N LEU A 46 -25.18 4.15 -1.80
CA LEU A 46 -26.05 4.79 -2.78
C LEU A 46 -25.35 5.92 -3.53
N ARG A 47 -24.64 6.82 -2.83
CA ARG A 47 -23.84 7.88 -3.48
C ARG A 47 -22.74 7.34 -4.39
N SER A 48 -22.10 6.23 -4.01
CA SER A 48 -21.09 5.61 -4.89
C SER A 48 -21.74 5.00 -6.12
N TYR A 49 -22.95 4.45 -6.00
CA TYR A 49 -23.70 3.90 -7.12
C TYR A 49 -24.11 5.02 -8.10
N GLU A 50 -24.57 6.17 -7.59
CA GLU A 50 -24.86 7.35 -8.43
C GLU A 50 -23.63 7.84 -9.20
N ARG A 51 -22.44 7.78 -8.59
CA ARG A 51 -21.19 8.24 -9.21
C ARG A 51 -20.57 7.22 -10.17
N GLU A 52 -20.66 5.93 -9.86
CA GLU A 52 -19.82 4.88 -10.49
C GLU A 52 -20.64 3.70 -11.04
N GLY A 53 -21.96 3.68 -10.84
CA GLY A 53 -22.83 2.59 -11.26
C GLY A 53 -22.50 1.26 -10.59
N LEU A 54 -22.54 0.18 -11.38
CA LEU A 54 -22.26 -1.19 -10.92
C LEU A 54 -20.81 -1.39 -10.48
N ALA A 55 -19.87 -0.54 -10.93
CA ALA A 55 -18.48 -0.62 -10.49
C ALA A 55 -18.32 -0.40 -8.97
N CYS A 56 -19.31 0.21 -8.30
CA CYS A 56 -19.29 0.36 -6.85
C CYS A 56 -19.51 -0.97 -6.09
N LEU A 57 -19.97 -2.03 -6.76
CA LEU A 57 -20.21 -3.35 -6.16
C LEU A 57 -18.91 -4.13 -5.97
N GLU A 58 -17.86 -3.80 -6.72
CA GLU A 58 -16.57 -4.45 -6.62
C GLU A 58 -15.74 -3.83 -5.48
N GLN A 59 -15.14 -4.69 -4.67
CA GLN A 59 -14.24 -4.24 -3.62
C GLN A 59 -12.96 -3.68 -4.23
N LYS A 60 -12.78 -2.36 -4.12
CA LYS A 60 -11.54 -1.69 -4.48
C LYS A 60 -10.42 -2.05 -3.51
N SER A 61 -9.17 -1.89 -3.97
CA SER A 61 -7.98 -2.14 -3.15
C SER A 61 -8.05 -1.45 -1.79
N SER A 62 -7.76 -2.20 -0.72
CA SER A 62 -7.63 -1.66 0.64
C SER A 62 -6.28 -0.97 0.89
N ARG A 63 -5.37 -0.98 -0.11
CA ARG A 63 -4.07 -0.31 0.02
C ARG A 63 -4.31 1.20 0.17
N PRO A 64 -3.62 1.88 1.11
CA PRO A 64 -3.68 3.33 1.23
C PRO A 64 -3.44 3.98 -0.13
N LYS A 65 -4.33 4.89 -0.55
CA LYS A 65 -4.19 5.63 -1.82
C LYS A 65 -2.94 6.51 -1.83
N THR A 66 -2.51 6.94 -0.65
CA THR A 66 -1.28 7.70 -0.45
C THR A 66 -0.42 6.96 0.57
N PRO A 67 0.40 5.98 0.14
CA PRO A 67 1.40 5.41 1.02
C PRO A 67 2.48 6.47 1.21
N THR A 68 2.53 7.13 2.37
CA THR A 68 3.69 7.97 2.74
C THR A 68 4.92 7.06 2.72
N PRO A 69 5.85 7.21 1.77
CA PRO A 69 7.04 6.38 1.75
C PRO A 69 7.87 6.71 2.98
N GLU A 70 8.27 5.69 3.75
CA GLU A 70 9.27 5.86 4.83
C GLU A 70 10.58 6.48 4.29
N LEU A 71 10.84 6.24 3.00
CA LEU A 71 11.87 6.85 2.17
C LEU A 71 11.24 7.83 1.18
N ASP A 72 11.08 9.07 1.61
CA ASP A 72 10.68 10.19 0.76
C ASP A 72 11.66 10.42 -0.41
N ALA A 73 11.26 11.20 -1.41
CA ALA A 73 12.07 11.53 -2.59
C ALA A 73 13.49 12.03 -2.23
N GLY A 74 13.62 12.92 -1.24
CA GLY A 74 14.94 13.43 -0.82
C GLY A 74 15.84 12.32 -0.25
N LYS A 75 15.29 11.44 0.59
CA LYS A 75 16.01 10.29 1.16
C LYS A 75 16.40 9.27 0.08
N ARG A 76 15.57 9.12 -0.96
CA ARG A 76 15.87 8.25 -2.10
C ARG A 76 17.05 8.78 -2.93
N GLU A 77 17.17 10.09 -3.11
CA GLU A 77 18.31 10.66 -3.84
C GLU A 77 19.61 10.57 -3.03
N GLN A 78 19.54 10.81 -1.72
CA GLN A 78 20.68 10.60 -0.83
C GLN A 78 21.11 9.12 -0.78
N LEU A 79 20.16 8.18 -0.76
CA LEU A 79 20.43 6.75 -0.90
C LEU A 79 21.14 6.46 -2.24
N ARG A 80 20.69 7.06 -3.34
CA ARG A 80 21.33 6.92 -4.66
C ARG A 80 22.76 7.45 -4.64
N ALA A 81 23.01 8.60 -4.02
CA ALA A 81 24.34 9.19 -3.91
C ALA A 81 25.31 8.32 -3.09
N ILE A 82 24.85 7.72 -1.99
CA ILE A 82 25.65 6.77 -1.19
C ILE A 82 25.99 5.54 -2.03
N LEU A 83 25.03 5.02 -2.77
CA LEU A 83 25.22 3.77 -3.50
C LEU A 83 26.02 3.94 -4.80
N HIS A 84 26.13 5.16 -5.33
CA HIS A 84 27.11 5.54 -6.36
C HIS A 84 28.55 5.54 -5.83
N GLN A 85 28.75 5.60 -4.52
CA GLN A 85 30.07 5.45 -3.92
C GLN A 85 30.45 3.97 -3.85
N SER A 86 31.73 3.67 -4.06
CA SER A 86 32.27 2.32 -3.94
C SER A 86 32.15 1.83 -2.48
N PRO A 87 31.63 0.63 -2.19
CA PRO A 87 31.57 0.07 -0.83
C PRO A 87 32.92 0.03 -0.12
N ARG A 88 34.01 0.06 -0.89
CA ARG A 88 35.39 0.10 -0.38
C ARG A 88 35.74 1.39 0.37
N THR A 89 35.02 2.49 0.16
CA THR A 89 35.20 3.72 0.93
C THR A 89 34.48 3.68 2.28
N THR A 90 33.69 2.63 2.53
CA THR A 90 32.92 2.40 3.76
C THR A 90 33.47 1.18 4.49
N ASP A 91 34.74 1.25 4.89
CA ASP A 91 35.43 0.37 5.86
C ASP A 91 35.14 -1.15 5.78
N ARG A 92 34.73 -1.66 4.61
CA ARG A 92 34.35 -3.07 4.44
C ARG A 92 34.89 -3.60 3.13
N ALA A 93 35.58 -4.74 3.25
CA ALA A 93 36.26 -5.44 2.17
C ALA A 93 35.29 -6.19 1.21
N HIS A 94 34.10 -5.65 0.96
CA HIS A 94 33.13 -6.26 0.04
C HIS A 94 33.13 -5.52 -1.30
N SER A 95 33.17 -6.27 -2.40
CA SER A 95 33.12 -5.75 -3.77
C SER A 95 31.70 -5.38 -4.24
N LEU A 96 30.67 -5.72 -3.45
CA LEU A 96 29.25 -5.56 -3.76
C LEU A 96 28.48 -5.00 -2.55
N TRP A 97 27.43 -4.20 -2.82
CA TRP A 97 26.48 -3.75 -1.80
C TRP A 97 25.59 -4.91 -1.32
N ALA A 98 25.92 -5.51 -0.19
CA ALA A 98 25.01 -6.42 0.50
C ALA A 98 23.85 -5.62 1.15
N LEU A 99 22.63 -6.16 1.13
CA LEU A 99 21.43 -5.47 1.65
C LEU A 99 21.59 -5.02 3.11
N ASN A 100 22.17 -5.87 3.96
CA ASN A 100 22.45 -5.54 5.35
C ASN A 100 23.47 -4.39 5.48
N THR A 101 24.49 -4.35 4.63
CA THR A 101 25.47 -3.25 4.60
C THR A 101 24.83 -1.93 4.17
N VAL A 102 23.90 -1.97 3.20
CA VAL A 102 23.12 -0.79 2.82
C VAL A 102 22.25 -0.33 3.99
N ALA A 103 21.59 -1.25 4.69
CA ALA A 103 20.78 -0.95 5.85
C ALA A 103 21.58 -0.23 6.93
N GLU A 104 22.74 -0.78 7.30
CA GLU A 104 23.62 -0.24 8.33
C GLU A 104 24.16 1.15 7.95
N VAL A 105 24.60 1.35 6.70
CA VAL A 105 25.07 2.67 6.22
C VAL A 105 23.93 3.69 6.20
N CYS A 106 22.70 3.29 5.86
CA CYS A 106 21.53 4.17 5.91
C CYS A 106 21.09 4.52 7.34
N CYS A 107 21.30 3.61 8.29
CA CYS A 107 21.06 3.88 9.71
C CYS A 107 22.12 4.85 10.27
N GLY A 108 23.39 4.67 9.89
CA GLY A 108 24.49 5.53 10.31
C GLY A 108 24.49 6.93 9.67
N LYS A 109 24.03 7.05 8.41
CA LYS A 109 23.90 8.33 7.69
C LYS A 109 22.44 8.76 7.66
N VAL A 110 21.97 9.53 8.64
CA VAL A 110 20.72 10.34 8.76
C VAL A 110 19.61 10.13 7.69
N LEU A 111 19.29 8.90 7.31
CA LEU A 111 18.30 8.59 6.27
C LEU A 111 17.03 8.04 6.90
N ALA A 112 17.15 7.41 8.08
CA ALA A 112 16.01 6.92 8.84
C ALA A 112 16.22 7.17 10.34
N ARG A 113 15.13 7.53 11.04
CA ARG A 113 15.08 7.65 12.50
C ARG A 113 15.10 6.29 13.21
N ALA A 114 14.92 5.21 12.45
CA ALA A 114 14.87 3.82 12.92
C ALA A 114 15.62 2.92 11.94
N GLN A 115 15.97 1.71 12.38
CA GLN A 115 16.67 0.75 11.55
C GLN A 115 15.84 0.40 10.30
N VAL A 116 16.37 0.69 9.12
CA VAL A 116 15.68 0.40 7.86
C VAL A 116 15.66 -1.11 7.65
N SER A 117 14.47 -1.72 7.59
CA SER A 117 14.34 -3.14 7.28
C SER A 117 14.76 -3.45 5.85
N ASP A 118 15.30 -4.65 5.62
CA ASP A 118 15.66 -5.17 4.29
C ASP A 118 14.51 -5.05 3.26
N GLU A 119 13.25 -5.16 3.69
CA GLU A 119 12.09 -5.02 2.80
C GLU A 119 11.84 -3.56 2.37
N THR A 120 12.19 -2.60 3.23
CA THR A 120 12.15 -1.16 2.90
C THR A 120 13.22 -0.84 1.85
N ILE A 121 14.41 -1.44 1.96
CA ILE A 121 15.49 -1.31 0.94
C ILE A 121 15.07 -1.98 -0.37
N ARG A 122 14.52 -3.19 -0.31
CA ARG A 122 14.00 -3.90 -1.49
C ARG A 122 12.91 -3.10 -2.20
N SER A 123 12.01 -2.47 -1.45
CA SER A 123 10.95 -1.63 -1.98
C SER A 123 11.49 -0.32 -2.57
N ALA A 124 12.49 0.30 -1.95
CA ALA A 124 13.18 1.47 -2.49
C ALA A 124 13.87 1.16 -3.81
N ARG A 125 14.59 0.03 -3.88
CA ARG A 125 15.22 -0.48 -5.11
C ARG A 125 14.21 -0.63 -6.25
N ARG A 126 13.08 -1.29 -6.00
CA ARG A 126 12.02 -1.46 -7.02
C ARG A 126 11.48 -0.13 -7.51
N ARG A 127 11.33 0.86 -6.62
CA ARG A 127 10.82 2.20 -6.96
C ARG A 127 11.83 3.07 -7.69
N LEU A 128 13.13 2.86 -7.47
CA LEU A 128 14.20 3.59 -8.14
C LEU A 128 14.52 3.02 -9.53
N GLY A 129 14.00 1.85 -9.90
CA GLY A 129 14.27 1.21 -11.19
C GLY A 129 15.73 0.79 -11.37
N VAL A 130 16.56 0.88 -10.31
CA VAL A 130 17.97 0.52 -10.34
C VAL A 130 18.10 -0.96 -10.00
N SER A 131 18.54 -1.78 -10.96
CA SER A 131 19.17 -3.06 -10.62
C SER A 131 20.53 -2.73 -9.99
N TRP A 132 20.74 -3.06 -8.71
CA TRP A 132 22.05 -2.93 -8.06
C TRP A 132 23.09 -3.94 -8.60
N GLN A 133 22.97 -4.33 -9.86
CA GLN A 133 24.03 -5.01 -10.59
C GLN A 133 24.88 -3.90 -11.17
N ARG A 134 26.12 -3.81 -10.69
CA ARG A 134 27.15 -3.03 -11.35
C ARG A 134 27.08 -3.35 -12.86
N ALA A 135 27.08 -2.32 -13.71
CA ALA A 135 27.62 -2.48 -15.04
C ALA A 135 29.01 -3.09 -14.86
N ARG A 136 29.14 -4.35 -15.26
CA ARG A 136 30.44 -4.93 -15.56
C ARG A 136 30.90 -4.23 -16.84
N ASP A 137 32.19 -3.94 -16.92
CA ASP A 137 32.85 -3.29 -18.07
C ASP A 137 32.26 -3.68 -19.42
#